data_AF-A0A3D5CIU3-F1
#
_entry.id   AF-A0A3D5CIU3-F1
#
_cell.length_a   1.000
_cell.length_b   1.000
_cell.length_c   1.000
_cell.angle_alpha   90.00
_cell.angle_beta   90.00
_cell.angle_gamma   90.00
#
_symmetry.space_group_name_H-M   'P 1'
#
loop_
_entity.id
_entity.type
_entity.pdbx_description
1 polymer ?
#
loop_
_entity_poly.entity_id
_entity_poly.type
_entity_poly.pdbx_seq_one_letter_code
_entity_poly.pdbx_strand_id
1 'polypeptide(L)'
;HEYMLTTGGLGPIPQQIYDEVIATNPNVRMVFSGHYHDAYTRIDGFDDDGDGTDDRQVYQILFDYQGLPEGGLGYLRLLHFDNENQQIIARTYSPSLDDYDADDPSLDPEHQEFTMPYAALGIQPAQKVLRTDGVRVDILTSHEIGAVSDVESGATTSVTWDAAPGEYGWYASSVDPFGAAADSEVRTLTVLAASGPGGGDNPGDGGSGGGDNPGGGGSGDGDGSGSGDSDGRPTENTVPVSVADLDPSLEGAIAPSGTLRVGDPITISVPGHDGEWVQVWLHSTPTLISGWTKVAGGTVTATVPASVPAGTHTLVVQNSSGVIGWATVTVEGAAGQAVISDGVMAQTGADGLPLGIAGALALVAILVGAGILVRRRI
;
A
#
# COMPACT_ATOMS: atom_id res chain seq x y z
N HIS A 1 -33.20 -5.73 6.46
CA HIS A 1 -33.71 -5.82 7.84
C HIS A 1 -34.98 -6.63 7.83
N GLU A 2 -36.08 -6.15 7.26
CA GLU A 2 -37.27 -6.96 6.98
C GLU A 2 -37.07 -7.81 5.72
N TYR A 3 -37.21 -9.14 5.83
CA TYR A 3 -37.09 -10.04 4.68
C TYR A 3 -37.88 -11.34 4.88
N MET A 4 -37.50 -12.18 5.85
CA MET A 4 -38.17 -13.46 6.10
C MET A 4 -39.16 -13.36 7.26
N LEU A 5 -40.37 -13.87 7.05
CA LEU A 5 -41.41 -13.99 8.08
C LEU A 5 -41.05 -15.10 9.09
N THR A 6 -41.68 -15.09 10.25
CA THR A 6 -41.53 -16.13 11.29
C THR A 6 -41.90 -17.53 10.82
N THR A 7 -42.67 -17.64 9.73
CA THR A 7 -43.05 -18.91 9.09
C THR A 7 -42.09 -19.35 7.98
N GLY A 8 -40.99 -18.64 7.75
CA GLY A 8 -40.06 -18.87 6.65
C GLY A 8 -40.52 -18.32 5.29
N GLY A 9 -41.74 -17.77 5.21
CA GLY A 9 -42.29 -17.16 4.00
C GLY A 9 -41.71 -15.78 3.69
N LEU A 10 -41.92 -15.31 2.45
CA LEU A 10 -41.51 -13.98 1.99
C LEU A 10 -42.75 -13.12 1.71
N GLY A 11 -42.72 -11.86 2.15
CA GLY A 11 -43.71 -10.85 1.76
C GLY A 11 -43.50 -10.34 0.33
N PRO A 12 -44.39 -9.48 -0.21
CA PRO A 12 -44.28 -9.00 -1.59
C PRO A 12 -42.97 -8.28 -1.93
N ILE A 13 -42.45 -7.44 -1.02
CA ILE A 13 -41.17 -6.74 -1.22
C ILE A 13 -39.99 -7.70 -1.05
N PRO A 14 -39.90 -8.52 0.03
CA PRO A 14 -38.88 -9.56 0.11
C PRO A 14 -38.86 -10.53 -1.07
N GLN A 15 -40.02 -10.87 -1.63
CA GLN A 15 -40.12 -11.70 -2.82
C GLN A 15 -39.48 -11.03 -4.04
N GLN A 16 -39.64 -9.71 -4.23
CA GLN A 16 -38.94 -8.99 -5.29
C GLN A 16 -37.42 -9.04 -5.10
N ILE A 17 -36.92 -8.90 -3.87
CA ILE A 17 -35.48 -9.03 -3.58
C ILE A 17 -35.00 -10.46 -3.91
N TYR A 18 -35.79 -11.46 -3.54
CA TYR A 18 -35.53 -12.85 -3.89
C TYR A 18 -35.42 -13.05 -5.40
N ASP A 19 -36.45 -12.63 -6.15
CA ASP A 19 -36.55 -12.83 -7.59
C ASP A 19 -35.53 -12.01 -8.38
N GLU A 20 -35.29 -10.75 -8.00
CA GLU A 20 -34.51 -9.81 -8.81
C GLU A 20 -33.04 -9.73 -8.39
N VAL A 21 -32.70 -10.13 -7.16
CA VAL A 21 -31.32 -10.06 -6.63
C VAL A 21 -30.79 -11.45 -6.31
N ILE A 22 -31.46 -12.22 -5.46
CA ILE A 22 -30.90 -13.49 -4.98
C ILE A 22 -30.88 -14.54 -6.10
N ALA A 23 -31.94 -14.62 -6.90
CA ALA A 23 -32.03 -15.53 -8.03
C ALA A 23 -31.12 -15.13 -9.21
N THR A 24 -30.84 -13.85 -9.38
CA THR A 24 -30.07 -13.34 -10.54
C THR A 24 -28.57 -13.25 -10.29
N ASN A 25 -28.11 -13.43 -9.05
CA ASN A 25 -26.71 -13.27 -8.65
C ASN A 25 -26.14 -14.58 -8.06
N PRO A 26 -25.42 -15.40 -8.84
CA PRO A 26 -24.88 -16.71 -8.41
C PRO A 26 -23.86 -16.65 -7.25
N ASN A 27 -23.32 -15.46 -6.97
CA ASN A 27 -22.41 -15.23 -5.86
C ASN A 27 -23.13 -15.06 -4.51
N VAL A 28 -24.46 -14.94 -4.48
CA VAL A 28 -25.22 -14.89 -3.22
C VAL A 28 -25.38 -16.29 -2.65
N ARG A 29 -24.94 -16.48 -1.39
CA ARG A 29 -24.95 -17.78 -0.69
C ARG A 29 -25.66 -17.76 0.66
N MET A 30 -25.77 -16.58 1.28
CA MET A 30 -26.44 -16.40 2.56
C MET A 30 -27.18 -15.06 2.57
N VAL A 31 -28.35 -15.03 3.22
CA VAL A 31 -29.16 -13.83 3.42
C VAL A 31 -29.58 -13.76 4.88
N PHE A 32 -29.23 -12.67 5.57
CA PHE A 32 -29.59 -12.43 6.96
C PHE A 32 -30.74 -11.44 7.07
N SER A 33 -31.68 -11.72 7.95
CA SER A 33 -32.83 -10.86 8.22
C SER A 33 -33.16 -10.76 9.70
N GLY A 34 -33.98 -9.76 10.02
CA GLY A 34 -34.60 -9.56 11.32
C GLY A 34 -35.97 -8.91 11.12
N HIS A 35 -36.31 -7.94 11.96
CA HIS A 35 -37.60 -7.25 12.03
C HIS A 35 -38.72 -8.10 12.61
N TYR A 36 -38.82 -9.36 12.16
CA TYR A 36 -39.74 -10.35 12.70
C TYR A 36 -39.06 -11.09 13.85
N HIS A 37 -39.58 -10.95 15.06
CA HIS A 37 -38.94 -11.43 16.28
C HIS A 37 -38.99 -12.96 16.38
N ASP A 38 -38.02 -13.65 15.80
CA ASP A 38 -37.93 -15.11 15.76
C ASP A 38 -36.52 -15.59 15.34
N ALA A 39 -36.31 -16.91 15.35
CA ALA A 39 -35.22 -17.61 14.71
C ALA A 39 -35.79 -18.55 13.63
N TYR A 40 -35.37 -18.38 12.39
CA TYR A 40 -35.79 -19.28 11.31
C TYR A 40 -34.68 -19.48 10.29
N THR A 41 -34.51 -20.71 9.81
CA THR A 41 -33.55 -21.01 8.73
C THR A 41 -34.22 -21.78 7.63
N ARG A 42 -34.10 -21.28 6.41
CA ARG A 42 -34.61 -21.89 5.17
C ARG A 42 -33.49 -22.00 4.16
N ILE A 43 -33.47 -23.10 3.41
CA ILE A 43 -32.50 -23.34 2.35
C ILE A 43 -33.27 -23.41 1.03
N ASP A 44 -32.88 -22.56 0.07
CA ASP A 44 -33.44 -22.59 -1.27
C ASP A 44 -32.40 -23.02 -2.29
N GLY A 45 -32.81 -23.90 -3.21
CA GLY A 45 -32.03 -24.29 -4.37
C GLY A 45 -32.26 -23.35 -5.55
N PHE A 46 -31.23 -23.15 -6.36
CA PHE A 46 -31.28 -22.33 -7.57
C PHE A 46 -30.61 -23.07 -8.72
N ASP A 47 -31.38 -23.29 -9.78
CA ASP A 47 -30.94 -23.71 -11.11
C ASP A 47 -30.52 -22.45 -11.89
N ASP A 48 -29.25 -22.09 -11.79
CA ASP A 48 -28.70 -20.87 -12.40
C ASP A 48 -28.44 -21.07 -13.91
N ASP A 49 -28.28 -22.33 -14.38
CA ASP A 49 -28.01 -22.66 -15.79
C ASP A 49 -29.23 -23.12 -16.60
N GLY A 50 -30.35 -23.40 -15.93
CA GLY A 50 -31.63 -23.77 -16.52
C GLY A 50 -31.72 -25.23 -16.97
N ASP A 51 -30.88 -26.13 -16.45
CA ASP A 51 -30.88 -27.55 -16.82
C ASP A 51 -31.91 -28.40 -16.05
N GLY A 52 -32.58 -27.82 -15.06
CA GLY A 52 -33.55 -28.47 -14.18
C GLY A 52 -32.95 -29.04 -12.89
N THR A 53 -31.67 -28.79 -12.61
CA THR A 53 -30.96 -29.19 -11.39
C THR A 53 -30.47 -27.96 -10.65
N ASP A 54 -30.60 -27.94 -9.31
CA ASP A 54 -30.06 -26.82 -8.54
C ASP A 54 -28.52 -26.81 -8.57
N ASP A 55 -27.93 -25.70 -9.04
CA ASP A 55 -26.50 -25.44 -9.07
C ASP A 55 -25.95 -25.02 -7.72
N ARG A 56 -26.77 -24.29 -6.94
CA ARG A 56 -26.38 -23.76 -5.64
C ARG A 56 -27.52 -23.75 -4.65
N GLN A 57 -27.13 -23.63 -3.38
CA GLN A 57 -28.05 -23.40 -2.27
C GLN A 57 -27.81 -22.02 -1.68
N VAL A 58 -28.88 -21.36 -1.25
CA VAL A 58 -28.84 -20.12 -0.49
C VAL A 58 -29.48 -20.33 0.88
N TYR A 59 -28.72 -20.04 1.92
CA TYR A 59 -29.20 -20.08 3.30
C TYR A 59 -29.84 -18.74 3.65
N GLN A 60 -31.12 -18.77 4.00
CA GLN A 60 -31.86 -17.60 4.44
C GLN A 60 -32.11 -17.74 5.93
N ILE A 61 -31.66 -16.74 6.67
CA ILE A 61 -31.48 -16.82 8.12
C ILE A 61 -32.16 -15.62 8.75
N LEU A 62 -33.27 -15.87 9.46
CA LEU A 62 -33.92 -14.93 10.35
C LEU A 62 -33.28 -15.10 11.73
N PHE A 63 -32.73 -14.00 12.23
CA PHE A 63 -32.16 -13.93 13.57
C PHE A 63 -32.58 -12.60 14.19
N ASP A 64 -33.64 -12.64 15.00
CA ASP A 64 -34.12 -11.46 15.71
C ASP A 64 -34.76 -11.85 17.04
N TYR A 65 -33.93 -11.86 18.08
CA TYR A 65 -34.36 -12.29 19.40
C TYR A 65 -34.99 -11.14 20.20
N GLN A 66 -35.19 -9.95 19.62
CA GLN A 66 -35.60 -8.76 20.36
C GLN A 66 -36.98 -8.88 21.04
N GLY A 67 -37.77 -9.89 20.68
CA GLY A 67 -39.02 -10.26 21.34
C GLY A 67 -38.85 -10.90 22.72
N LEU A 68 -37.66 -11.41 23.06
CA LEU A 68 -37.35 -11.93 24.38
C LEU A 68 -37.23 -10.79 25.41
N PRO A 69 -37.26 -11.09 26.73
CA PRO A 69 -37.09 -10.09 27.77
C PRO A 69 -35.84 -9.20 27.58
N GLU A 70 -35.89 -8.00 28.15
CA GLU A 70 -34.77 -7.03 28.10
C GLU A 70 -34.33 -6.65 26.68
N GLY A 71 -35.20 -6.82 25.68
CA GLY A 71 -34.90 -6.52 24.28
C GLY A 71 -34.04 -7.58 23.60
N GLY A 72 -34.14 -8.84 24.04
CA GLY A 72 -33.46 -9.96 23.40
C GLY A 72 -32.44 -10.70 24.25
N LEU A 73 -32.36 -10.41 25.56
CA LEU A 73 -31.46 -11.07 26.51
C LEU A 73 -29.98 -11.13 26.09
N GLY A 74 -29.56 -10.25 25.18
CA GLY A 74 -28.19 -10.18 24.67
C GLY A 74 -27.78 -11.32 23.74
N TYR A 75 -28.72 -12.08 23.17
CA TYR A 75 -28.38 -13.18 22.25
C TYR A 75 -27.73 -12.66 20.96
N LEU A 76 -26.66 -13.36 20.55
CA LEU A 76 -25.87 -13.12 19.34
C LEU A 76 -25.84 -14.39 18.47
N ARG A 77 -25.78 -14.21 17.15
CA ARG A 77 -25.47 -15.30 16.21
C ARG A 77 -23.97 -15.38 15.98
N LEU A 78 -23.36 -16.48 16.40
CA LEU A 78 -21.95 -16.79 16.16
C LEU A 78 -21.83 -17.72 14.95
N LEU A 79 -20.93 -17.37 14.02
CA LEU A 79 -20.57 -18.22 12.89
C LEU A 79 -19.15 -18.75 13.09
N HIS A 80 -19.01 -20.03 13.42
CA HIS A 80 -17.71 -20.68 13.59
C HIS A 80 -17.28 -21.32 12.28
N PHE A 81 -16.19 -20.84 11.70
CA PHE A 81 -15.58 -21.41 10.50
C PHE A 81 -14.67 -22.58 10.88
N ASP A 82 -15.20 -23.79 10.75
CA ASP A 82 -14.46 -25.03 10.96
C ASP A 82 -13.83 -25.49 9.64
N ASN A 83 -12.58 -25.10 9.43
CA ASN A 83 -11.82 -25.45 8.22
C ASN A 83 -11.46 -26.95 8.16
N GLU A 84 -11.39 -27.65 9.29
CA GLU A 84 -11.03 -29.07 9.34
C GLU A 84 -12.18 -29.93 8.82
N ASN A 85 -13.40 -29.67 9.30
CA ASN A 85 -14.61 -30.35 8.84
C ASN A 85 -15.32 -29.64 7.67
N GLN A 86 -14.73 -28.54 7.15
CA GLN A 86 -15.22 -27.76 6.02
C GLN A 86 -16.69 -27.32 6.16
N GLN A 87 -17.01 -26.70 7.31
CA GLN A 87 -18.36 -26.25 7.62
C GLN A 87 -18.35 -24.94 8.41
N ILE A 88 -19.45 -24.20 8.33
CA ILE A 88 -19.77 -23.12 9.28
C ILE A 88 -20.76 -23.68 10.29
N ILE A 89 -20.45 -23.58 11.58
CA ILE A 89 -21.36 -23.91 12.67
C ILE A 89 -22.01 -22.60 13.14
N ALA A 90 -23.30 -22.46 12.93
CA ALA A 90 -24.10 -21.35 13.41
C ALA A 90 -24.63 -21.70 14.80
N ARG A 91 -24.35 -20.85 15.80
CA ARG A 91 -24.80 -21.03 17.19
C ARG A 91 -25.34 -19.73 17.75
N THR A 92 -26.34 -19.80 18.59
CA THR A 92 -26.86 -18.64 19.32
C THR A 92 -26.25 -18.60 20.72
N TYR A 93 -25.74 -17.45 21.16
CA TYR A 93 -25.09 -17.31 22.47
C TYR A 93 -25.39 -15.95 23.11
N SER A 94 -25.71 -15.93 24.41
CA SER A 94 -25.85 -14.71 25.20
C SER A 94 -24.67 -14.54 26.17
N PRO A 95 -23.82 -13.51 26.00
CA PRO A 95 -22.74 -13.23 26.94
C PRO A 95 -23.23 -12.81 28.34
N SER A 96 -24.42 -12.22 28.44
CA SER A 96 -24.98 -11.78 29.73
C SER A 96 -25.56 -12.93 30.55
N LEU A 97 -26.01 -13.99 29.87
CA LEU A 97 -26.58 -15.17 30.51
C LEU A 97 -25.58 -16.34 30.60
N ASP A 98 -24.48 -16.29 29.84
CA ASP A 98 -23.56 -17.42 29.64
C ASP A 98 -24.31 -18.67 29.14
N ASP A 99 -25.16 -18.46 28.14
CA ASP A 99 -26.16 -19.44 27.69
C ASP A 99 -26.16 -19.59 26.17
N TYR A 100 -26.35 -20.84 25.72
CA TYR A 100 -26.53 -21.18 24.31
C TYR A 100 -27.97 -21.58 24.07
N ASP A 101 -28.52 -21.11 22.96
CA ASP A 101 -29.90 -21.34 22.52
C ASP A 101 -30.94 -20.91 23.57
N ALA A 102 -31.73 -19.89 23.22
CA ALA A 102 -32.72 -19.38 24.15
C ALA A 102 -33.82 -20.43 24.42
N ASP A 103 -34.08 -20.71 25.69
CA ASP A 103 -35.21 -21.53 26.15
C ASP A 103 -36.51 -20.74 26.07
N ASP A 104 -37.07 -20.60 24.86
CA ASP A 104 -38.36 -19.99 24.60
C ASP A 104 -39.21 -20.89 23.68
N PRO A 105 -40.49 -21.16 23.99
CA PRO A 105 -41.35 -22.01 23.17
C PRO A 105 -41.60 -21.49 21.74
N SER A 106 -41.32 -20.22 21.45
CA SER A 106 -41.42 -19.67 20.10
C SER A 106 -40.19 -19.93 19.23
N LEU A 107 -39.08 -20.40 19.82
CA LEU A 107 -37.81 -20.56 19.14
C LEU A 107 -37.43 -22.04 18.99
N ASP A 108 -37.65 -22.57 17.79
CA ASP A 108 -37.30 -23.96 17.51
C ASP A 108 -35.78 -24.19 17.53
N PRO A 109 -35.26 -25.20 18.27
CA PRO A 109 -33.82 -25.44 18.42
C PRO A 109 -33.05 -25.59 17.10
N GLU A 110 -33.68 -26.15 16.07
CA GLU A 110 -33.08 -26.34 14.73
C GLU A 110 -32.73 -25.03 14.01
N HIS A 111 -33.31 -23.90 14.45
CA HIS A 111 -33.02 -22.57 13.92
C HIS A 111 -32.05 -21.77 14.80
N GLN A 112 -31.74 -22.29 15.99
CA GLN A 112 -30.80 -21.69 16.94
C GLN A 112 -29.38 -22.24 16.75
N GLU A 113 -29.25 -23.56 16.51
CA GLU A 113 -28.00 -24.23 16.18
C GLU A 113 -28.13 -25.08 14.90
N PHE A 114 -27.27 -24.80 13.91
CA PHE A 114 -27.22 -25.57 12.65
C PHE A 114 -25.86 -25.46 11.98
N THR A 115 -25.63 -26.34 10.99
CA THR A 115 -24.37 -26.36 10.21
C THR A 115 -24.63 -26.05 8.74
N MET A 116 -23.67 -25.36 8.13
CA MET A 116 -23.66 -25.03 6.70
C MET A 116 -22.35 -25.55 6.10
N PRO A 117 -22.38 -26.57 5.22
CA PRO A 117 -21.18 -27.09 4.60
C PRO A 117 -20.57 -26.04 3.67
N TYR A 118 -19.24 -25.93 3.65
CA TYR A 118 -18.52 -25.01 2.77
C TYR A 118 -18.86 -25.22 1.30
N ALA A 119 -19.12 -26.47 0.88
CA ALA A 119 -19.52 -26.80 -0.47
C ALA A 119 -20.79 -26.05 -0.90
N ALA A 120 -21.82 -26.00 -0.06
CA ALA A 120 -23.06 -25.26 -0.35
C ALA A 120 -22.81 -23.75 -0.45
N LEU A 121 -21.86 -23.24 0.33
CA LEU A 121 -21.47 -21.83 0.34
C LEU A 121 -20.40 -21.47 -0.69
N GLY A 122 -19.90 -22.43 -1.48
CA GLY A 122 -18.85 -22.19 -2.47
C GLY A 122 -17.50 -21.81 -1.85
N ILE A 123 -17.30 -22.15 -0.58
CA ILE A 123 -16.07 -21.88 0.16
C ILE A 123 -15.11 -23.05 -0.08
N GLN A 124 -13.87 -22.73 -0.43
CA GLN A 124 -12.79 -23.70 -0.50
C GLN A 124 -11.70 -23.26 0.48
N PRO A 125 -11.39 -24.06 1.53
CA PRO A 125 -10.30 -23.73 2.43
C PRO A 125 -8.99 -23.67 1.65
N ALA A 126 -8.25 -22.60 1.86
CA ALA A 126 -6.92 -22.46 1.28
C ALA A 126 -5.92 -22.18 2.41
N GLN A 127 -4.74 -22.79 2.32
CA GLN A 127 -3.64 -22.43 3.20
C GLN A 127 -3.21 -21.00 2.86
N LYS A 128 -3.45 -20.07 3.78
CA LYS A 128 -2.91 -18.71 3.65
C LYS A 128 -1.39 -18.80 3.74
N VAL A 129 -0.71 -18.34 2.70
CA VAL A 129 0.75 -18.24 2.68
C VAL A 129 1.12 -16.77 2.64
N LEU A 130 1.83 -16.30 3.66
CA LEU A 130 2.54 -15.04 3.61
C LEU A 130 3.95 -15.33 3.08
N ARG A 131 4.29 -14.77 1.92
CA ARG A 131 5.65 -14.80 1.38
C ARG A 131 6.19 -13.38 1.45
N THR A 132 7.40 -13.24 1.92
CA THR A 132 8.16 -11.99 1.90
C THR A 132 9.56 -12.30 1.43
N ASP A 133 10.13 -11.41 0.62
CA ASP A 133 11.49 -11.54 0.11
C ASP A 133 12.54 -11.15 1.16
N GLY A 134 12.11 -10.50 2.24
CA GLY A 134 12.98 -10.10 3.33
C GLY A 134 12.23 -9.87 4.63
N VAL A 135 12.95 -10.03 5.74
CA VAL A 135 12.52 -9.61 7.07
C VAL A 135 13.63 -8.75 7.62
N ARG A 136 13.29 -7.53 8.04
CA ARG A 136 14.19 -6.63 8.75
C ARG A 136 13.73 -6.54 10.21
N VAL A 137 14.68 -6.71 11.11
CA VAL A 137 14.47 -6.54 12.56
C VAL A 137 15.54 -5.56 13.04
N ASP A 138 15.11 -4.38 13.45
CA ASP A 138 15.98 -3.37 14.03
C ASP A 138 15.80 -3.35 15.56
N ILE A 139 16.90 -3.17 16.29
CA ILE A 139 16.90 -3.00 17.75
C ILE A 139 17.26 -1.56 18.03
N LEU A 140 16.30 -0.77 18.50
CA LEU A 140 16.50 0.62 18.86
C LEU A 140 17.10 0.72 20.26
N THR A 141 18.16 1.50 20.40
CA THR A 141 18.83 1.73 21.69
C THR A 141 18.75 3.22 22.04
N SER A 142 18.74 3.54 23.33
CA SER A 142 18.70 4.92 23.82
C SER A 142 20.08 5.59 23.87
N HIS A 143 21.07 5.10 23.12
CA HIS A 143 22.38 5.72 23.07
C HIS A 143 22.31 6.96 22.17
N GLU A 144 22.34 8.13 22.80
CA GLU A 144 22.23 9.40 22.09
C GLU A 144 23.55 9.76 21.36
N ILE A 145 23.46 10.00 20.06
CA ILE A 145 24.56 10.55 19.24
C ILE A 145 24.63 12.08 19.40
N GLY A 146 23.46 12.72 19.44
CA GLY A 146 23.27 14.12 19.81
C GLY A 146 21.81 14.53 19.60
N ALA A 147 21.46 15.73 20.04
CA ALA A 147 20.09 16.23 20.02
C ALA A 147 20.04 17.71 19.59
N VAL A 148 18.92 18.10 18.98
CA VAL A 148 18.61 19.48 18.65
C VAL A 148 17.20 19.78 19.13
N SER A 149 17.04 20.87 19.88
CA SER A 149 15.76 21.32 20.42
C SER A 149 15.14 22.43 19.56
N ASP A 150 13.85 22.68 19.76
CA ASP A 150 13.12 23.78 19.13
C ASP A 150 13.18 23.78 17.59
N VAL A 151 13.19 22.58 17.00
CA VAL A 151 13.20 22.39 15.55
C VAL A 151 11.82 22.66 14.98
N GLU A 152 11.71 23.63 14.08
CA GLU A 152 10.47 23.94 13.37
C GLU A 152 10.06 22.78 12.44
N SER A 153 8.76 22.52 12.32
CA SER A 153 8.24 21.46 11.45
C SER A 153 8.67 21.67 9.99
N GLY A 154 9.28 20.64 9.40
CA GLY A 154 9.82 20.70 8.03
C GLY A 154 11.21 21.32 7.91
N ALA A 155 11.80 21.84 8.98
CA ALA A 155 13.18 22.33 8.97
C ALA A 155 14.18 21.17 8.91
N THR A 156 15.33 21.43 8.27
CA THR A 156 16.46 20.49 8.26
C THR A 156 17.40 20.83 9.43
N THR A 157 17.83 19.80 10.15
CA THR A 157 18.80 19.94 11.25
C THR A 157 19.96 18.95 11.06
N SER A 158 21.06 19.17 11.77
CA SER A 158 22.27 18.35 11.68
C SER A 158 22.94 18.20 13.04
N VAL A 159 23.51 17.02 13.29
CA VAL A 159 24.34 16.71 14.45
C VAL A 159 25.70 16.23 13.98
N THR A 160 26.77 16.65 14.65
CA THR A 160 28.12 16.13 14.41
C THR A 160 28.35 14.89 15.25
N TRP A 161 28.75 13.79 14.60
CA TRP A 161 29.06 12.53 15.27
C TRP A 161 30.56 12.22 15.19
N ASP A 162 31.26 12.30 16.32
CA ASP A 162 32.66 11.87 16.43
C ASP A 162 32.73 10.35 16.71
N ALA A 163 32.53 9.57 15.65
CA ALA A 163 32.53 8.12 15.71
C ALA A 163 33.95 7.54 15.49
N ALA A 164 34.32 6.54 16.28
CA ALA A 164 35.52 5.76 16.01
C ALA A 164 35.33 4.92 14.72
N PRO A 165 36.42 4.45 14.08
CA PRO A 165 36.30 3.51 12.95
C PRO A 165 35.51 2.26 13.34
N GLY A 166 34.51 1.90 12.53
CA GLY A 166 33.59 0.80 12.83
C GLY A 166 32.30 0.87 12.00
N GLU A 167 31.46 -0.15 12.14
CA GLU A 167 30.11 -0.18 11.57
C GLU A 167 29.09 0.20 12.63
N TYR A 168 28.14 1.06 12.24
CA TYR A 168 27.11 1.57 13.15
C TYR A 168 25.74 1.59 12.47
N GLY A 169 24.70 1.36 13.28
CA GLY A 169 23.33 1.71 12.95
C GLY A 169 22.91 2.96 13.72
N TRP A 170 22.15 3.85 13.09
CA TRP A 170 21.60 5.04 13.73
C TRP A 170 20.16 5.28 13.25
N TYR A 171 19.37 5.95 14.08
CA TYR A 171 18.03 6.43 13.72
C TYR A 171 17.82 7.80 14.37
N ALA A 172 16.90 8.58 13.82
CA ALA A 172 16.45 9.83 14.42
C ALA A 172 15.15 9.58 15.19
N SER A 173 15.04 10.19 16.37
CA SER A 173 13.81 10.21 17.15
C SER A 173 13.38 11.65 17.35
N SER A 174 12.09 11.92 17.17
CA SER A 174 11.48 13.23 17.41
C SER A 174 10.37 13.10 18.43
N VAL A 175 10.24 14.08 19.32
CA VAL A 175 9.18 14.16 20.31
C VAL A 175 8.68 15.60 20.37
N ASP A 176 7.37 15.79 20.28
CA ASP A 176 6.75 17.11 20.43
C ASP A 176 6.43 17.43 21.91
N PRO A 177 6.12 18.69 22.25
CA PRO A 177 5.76 19.07 23.62
C PRO A 177 4.50 18.42 24.18
N PHE A 178 3.69 17.76 23.33
CA PHE A 178 2.45 17.08 23.70
C PHE A 178 2.64 15.55 23.82
N GLY A 179 3.85 15.04 23.58
CA GLY A 179 4.21 13.63 23.72
C GLY A 179 4.02 12.79 22.45
N ALA A 180 3.73 13.41 21.30
CA ALA A 180 3.78 12.69 20.02
C ALA A 180 5.23 12.37 19.68
N ALA A 181 5.52 11.11 19.38
CA ALA A 181 6.86 10.64 19.05
C ALA A 181 6.88 9.94 17.69
N ALA A 182 7.99 10.09 16.96
CA ALA A 182 8.24 9.38 15.71
C ALA A 182 9.72 9.05 15.56
N ASP A 183 10.00 7.80 15.18
CA ASP A 183 11.34 7.29 14.89
C ASP A 183 11.50 7.11 13.37
N SER A 184 12.69 7.42 12.86
CA SER A 184 13.06 7.06 11.49
C SER A 184 13.36 5.57 11.38
N GLU A 185 13.49 5.08 10.14
CA GLU A 185 14.16 3.80 9.91
C GLU A 185 15.61 3.85 10.41
N VAL A 186 16.18 2.67 10.72
CA VAL A 186 17.61 2.57 11.02
C VAL A 186 18.41 2.69 9.73
N ARG A 187 19.41 3.56 9.74
CA ARG A 187 20.41 3.70 8.68
C ARG A 187 21.74 3.13 9.17
N THR A 188 22.50 2.53 8.26
CA THR A 188 23.83 1.97 8.58
C THR A 188 24.91 2.83 7.96
N LEU A 189 26.03 2.95 8.64
CA LEU A 189 27.22 3.61 8.12
C LEU A 189 28.48 2.88 8.60
N THR A 190 29.53 2.93 7.77
CA THR A 190 30.86 2.42 8.10
C THR A 190 31.83 3.58 8.19
N VAL A 191 32.39 3.81 9.36
CA VAL A 191 33.43 4.81 9.61
C VAL A 191 34.78 4.16 9.32
N LEU A 192 35.54 4.73 8.39
CA LEU A 192 36.87 4.24 8.02
C LEU A 192 37.95 4.91 8.89
N ALA A 193 39.02 4.17 9.16
CA ALA A 193 40.21 4.76 9.78
C ALA A 193 40.83 5.80 8.84
N ALA A 194 41.26 6.94 9.40
CA ALA A 194 41.95 7.96 8.63
C ALA A 194 43.23 7.37 8.00
N SER A 195 43.28 7.32 6.67
CA SER A 195 44.53 7.11 5.94
C SER A 195 45.42 8.32 6.16
N GLY A 196 46.63 8.11 6.71
CA GLY A 196 47.59 9.17 7.02
C GLY A 196 47.95 10.09 5.82
N PRO A 197 48.64 11.21 6.06
CA PRO A 197 48.81 12.27 5.07
C PRO A 197 49.68 11.80 3.90
N GLY A 198 49.03 11.52 2.76
CA GLY A 198 49.70 11.44 1.47
C GLY A 198 50.05 12.86 1.00
N GLY A 199 51.34 13.16 0.92
CA GLY A 199 51.83 14.44 0.39
C GLY A 199 51.58 14.58 -1.12
N GLY A 200 51.39 15.82 -1.57
CA GLY A 200 51.27 16.16 -2.99
C GLY A 200 50.75 17.57 -3.25
N ASP A 201 51.64 18.55 -3.13
CA ASP A 201 51.76 19.81 -3.88
C ASP A 201 50.55 20.74 -4.10
N ASN A 202 50.63 21.88 -3.39
CA ASN A 202 50.05 23.16 -3.80
C ASN A 202 51.00 23.84 -4.82
N PRO A 203 50.48 24.55 -5.83
CA PRO A 203 50.94 25.93 -5.99
C PRO A 203 49.83 26.91 -6.41
N GLY A 204 49.80 28.08 -5.76
CA GLY A 204 48.95 29.19 -6.18
C GLY A 204 48.91 30.35 -5.19
N ASP A 205 50.04 31.04 -5.02
CA ASP A 205 50.18 32.32 -4.32
C ASP A 205 49.56 33.48 -5.11
N GLY A 206 49.06 34.51 -4.40
CA GLY A 206 48.96 35.87 -4.92
C GLY A 206 47.69 36.63 -4.54
N GLY A 207 47.77 37.51 -3.52
CA GLY A 207 46.90 38.70 -3.45
C GLY A 207 46.58 39.25 -2.07
N SER A 208 47.51 40.00 -1.48
CA SER A 208 47.36 40.75 -0.23
C SER A 208 46.54 42.05 -0.40
N GLY A 209 45.82 42.46 0.65
CA GLY A 209 45.17 43.77 0.74
C GLY A 209 44.40 43.95 2.06
N GLY A 210 45.10 44.39 3.11
CA GLY A 210 44.53 44.70 4.41
C GLY A 210 43.83 46.07 4.48
N GLY A 211 43.06 46.26 5.55
CA GLY A 211 42.46 47.55 5.92
C GLY A 211 41.57 47.43 7.17
N ASP A 212 42.07 47.98 8.28
CA ASP A 212 41.50 47.97 9.64
C ASP A 212 40.28 48.90 9.84
N ASN A 213 39.24 48.37 10.51
CA ASN A 213 38.53 48.90 11.70
C ASN A 213 37.68 50.22 11.60
N PRO A 214 36.94 50.66 12.66
CA PRO A 214 35.66 50.15 13.19
C PRO A 214 34.52 51.22 13.32
N GLY A 215 33.30 50.73 13.58
CA GLY A 215 32.40 51.32 14.59
C GLY A 215 31.24 52.22 14.11
N GLY A 216 30.08 52.09 14.76
CA GLY A 216 29.09 53.17 14.84
C GLY A 216 27.62 52.76 14.93
N GLY A 217 27.12 52.62 16.17
CA GLY A 217 25.85 53.21 16.63
C GLY A 217 24.55 52.87 15.90
N GLY A 218 23.79 51.91 16.44
CA GLY A 218 22.35 51.82 16.25
C GLY A 218 21.59 52.76 17.18
N SER A 219 20.56 53.44 16.65
CA SER A 219 19.24 53.70 17.23
C SER A 219 18.49 54.73 16.37
N GLY A 220 17.29 54.39 15.92
CA GLY A 220 16.40 55.30 15.19
C GLY A 220 15.24 54.55 14.54
N ASP A 221 14.12 54.51 15.25
CA ASP A 221 12.85 53.87 14.91
C ASP A 221 12.28 54.27 13.54
N GLY A 222 11.68 53.29 12.86
CA GLY A 222 10.93 53.46 11.63
C GLY A 222 9.93 52.32 11.45
N ASP A 223 8.70 52.57 11.91
CA ASP A 223 7.51 51.76 11.67
C ASP A 223 7.31 51.52 10.17
N GLY A 224 7.22 50.26 9.75
CA GLY A 224 7.11 49.88 8.34
C GLY A 224 6.74 48.41 8.16
N SER A 225 5.44 48.15 8.04
CA SER A 225 4.88 46.88 7.60
C SER A 225 5.25 46.58 6.14
N GLY A 226 5.79 45.39 5.86
CA GLY A 226 5.67 44.72 4.55
C GLY A 226 6.96 44.32 3.82
N SER A 227 6.97 43.07 3.35
CA SER A 227 7.85 42.42 2.36
C SER A 227 9.20 41.86 2.81
N GLY A 228 9.15 40.58 3.20
CA GLY A 228 9.81 39.47 2.49
C GLY A 228 11.22 39.69 1.98
N ASP A 229 12.18 39.15 2.73
CA ASP A 229 13.43 38.61 2.18
C ASP A 229 13.02 37.53 1.15
N SER A 230 12.99 37.88 -0.13
CA SER A 230 12.83 36.90 -1.20
C SER A 230 14.20 36.70 -1.84
N ASP A 231 14.80 35.56 -1.57
CA ASP A 231 16.01 35.01 -2.22
C ASP A 231 15.79 34.67 -3.72
N GLY A 232 14.74 35.22 -4.32
CA GLY A 232 14.28 34.95 -5.69
C GLY A 232 13.55 33.62 -5.87
N ARG A 233 13.24 32.89 -4.78
CA ARG A 233 12.53 31.60 -4.82
C ARG A 233 11.05 31.78 -5.16
N PRO A 234 10.49 31.02 -6.12
CA PRO A 234 9.04 31.04 -6.36
C PRO A 234 8.25 30.48 -5.16
N THR A 235 7.06 31.02 -4.93
CA THR A 235 6.23 30.70 -3.75
C THR A 235 5.19 29.60 -3.99
N GLU A 236 4.79 29.38 -5.24
CA GLU A 236 3.82 28.34 -5.61
C GLU A 236 4.53 27.12 -6.20
N ASN A 237 4.05 25.92 -5.91
CA ASN A 237 4.56 24.70 -6.53
C ASN A 237 4.09 24.60 -7.99
N THR A 238 4.93 24.01 -8.83
CA THR A 238 4.55 23.65 -10.19
C THR A 238 3.43 22.60 -10.19
N VAL A 239 2.61 22.61 -11.24
CA VAL A 239 1.66 21.52 -11.48
C VAL A 239 2.40 20.42 -12.26
N PRO A 240 2.35 19.15 -11.82
CA PRO A 240 3.05 18.08 -12.52
C PRO A 240 2.49 17.89 -13.93
N VAL A 241 3.36 17.87 -14.93
CA VAL A 241 3.00 17.59 -16.32
C VAL A 241 2.83 16.09 -16.51
N SER A 242 1.73 15.65 -17.13
CA SER A 242 1.49 14.23 -17.40
C SER A 242 2.58 13.63 -18.28
N VAL A 243 2.93 12.36 -18.06
CA VAL A 243 3.94 11.65 -18.87
C VAL A 243 3.56 11.62 -20.36
N ALA A 244 2.26 11.59 -20.67
CA ALA A 244 1.75 11.61 -22.05
C ALA A 244 1.96 12.96 -22.76
N ASP A 245 2.18 14.04 -22.00
CA ASP A 245 2.32 15.41 -22.49
C ASP A 245 3.78 15.90 -22.44
N LEU A 246 4.73 15.02 -22.08
CA LEU A 246 6.15 15.36 -22.07
C LEU A 246 6.69 15.48 -23.50
N ASP A 247 7.45 16.55 -23.76
CA ASP A 247 8.15 16.73 -25.03
C ASP A 247 9.26 15.66 -25.16
N PRO A 248 9.23 14.78 -26.18
CA PRO A 248 10.26 13.76 -26.38
C PRO A 248 11.66 14.33 -26.62
N SER A 249 11.78 15.58 -27.08
CA SER A 249 13.07 16.22 -27.30
C SER A 249 13.82 16.57 -26.00
N LEU A 250 13.10 16.59 -24.88
CA LEU A 250 13.64 16.86 -23.54
C LEU A 250 14.03 15.59 -22.78
N GLU A 251 13.87 14.41 -23.39
CA GLU A 251 14.33 13.14 -22.85
C GLU A 251 15.87 13.11 -22.77
N GLY A 252 16.41 12.83 -21.59
CA GLY A 252 17.87 12.78 -21.37
C GLY A 252 18.55 14.15 -21.27
N ALA A 253 17.79 15.25 -21.29
CA ALA A 253 18.30 16.60 -20.99
C ALA A 253 18.72 16.75 -19.51
N ILE A 254 18.21 15.87 -18.64
CA ILE A 254 18.70 15.68 -17.27
C ILE A 254 19.35 14.30 -17.13
N ALA A 255 20.32 14.19 -16.23
CA ALA A 255 20.96 12.92 -15.94
C ALA A 255 20.99 12.66 -14.42
N PRO A 256 20.13 11.77 -13.90
CA PRO A 256 20.27 11.29 -12.53
C PRO A 256 21.55 10.43 -12.43
N SER A 257 22.26 10.57 -11.32
CA SER A 257 23.50 9.84 -11.05
C SER A 257 23.37 9.02 -9.76
N GLY A 258 23.97 7.83 -9.77
CA GLY A 258 23.88 6.85 -8.70
C GLY A 258 22.75 5.82 -8.88
N THR A 259 22.67 4.89 -7.95
CA THR A 259 21.57 3.91 -7.86
C THR A 259 20.40 4.57 -7.14
N LEU A 260 19.24 4.69 -7.79
CA LEU A 260 18.05 5.27 -7.15
C LEU A 260 17.48 4.26 -6.16
N ARG A 261 17.69 4.50 -4.87
CA ARG A 261 17.08 3.73 -3.79
C ARG A 261 16.13 4.60 -3.00
N VAL A 262 15.07 3.98 -2.53
CA VAL A 262 14.13 4.62 -1.62
C VAL A 262 14.89 5.17 -0.41
N GLY A 263 14.71 6.46 -0.14
CA GLY A 263 15.31 7.16 0.98
C GLY A 263 16.78 7.55 0.80
N ASP A 264 17.43 7.27 -0.33
CA ASP A 264 18.78 7.75 -0.63
C ASP A 264 18.72 9.10 -1.36
N PRO A 265 19.68 10.02 -1.12
CA PRO A 265 19.79 11.23 -1.90
C PRO A 265 20.28 10.91 -3.32
N ILE A 266 19.57 11.41 -4.31
CA ILE A 266 19.91 11.31 -5.73
C ILE A 266 20.44 12.65 -6.20
N THR A 267 21.56 12.65 -6.92
CA THR A 267 22.11 13.85 -7.56
C THR A 267 21.71 13.84 -9.04
N ILE A 268 21.06 14.90 -9.48
CA ILE A 268 20.53 15.06 -10.83
C ILE A 268 21.30 16.19 -11.51
N SER A 269 21.94 15.87 -12.64
CA SER A 269 22.56 16.89 -13.49
C SER A 269 21.49 17.60 -14.31
N VAL A 270 21.54 18.93 -14.29
CA VAL A 270 20.66 19.86 -15.02
C VAL A 270 21.55 20.88 -15.75
N PRO A 271 22.17 20.50 -16.88
CA PRO A 271 23.17 21.33 -17.56
C PRO A 271 22.57 22.64 -18.09
N GLY A 272 23.26 23.76 -17.87
CA GLY A 272 22.86 25.06 -18.43
C GLY A 272 21.83 25.85 -17.61
N HIS A 273 21.38 25.33 -16.46
CA HIS A 273 20.37 25.97 -15.59
C HIS A 273 20.95 26.46 -14.25
N ASP A 274 22.25 26.75 -14.19
CA ASP A 274 22.91 27.20 -12.96
C ASP A 274 22.27 28.47 -12.38
N GLY A 275 21.95 28.42 -11.09
CA GLY A 275 21.30 29.53 -10.38
C GLY A 275 19.78 29.61 -10.55
N GLU A 276 19.16 28.76 -11.38
CA GLU A 276 17.70 28.65 -11.49
C GLU A 276 17.09 27.85 -10.33
N TRP A 277 15.84 28.17 -9.99
CA TRP A 277 15.04 27.39 -9.05
C TRP A 277 14.28 26.31 -9.80
N VAL A 278 14.37 25.08 -9.32
CA VAL A 278 13.71 23.91 -9.94
C VAL A 278 12.98 23.06 -8.91
N GLN A 279 12.02 22.28 -9.38
CA GLN A 279 11.32 21.23 -8.64
C GLN A 279 11.52 19.89 -9.33
N VAL A 280 11.57 18.82 -8.54
CA VAL A 280 11.78 17.46 -9.05
C VAL A 280 10.55 16.62 -8.73
N TRP A 281 9.99 16.01 -9.77
CA TRP A 281 8.83 15.15 -9.73
C TRP A 281 9.19 13.72 -10.13
N LEU A 282 8.58 12.76 -9.47
CA LEU A 282 8.66 11.35 -9.83
C LEU A 282 7.26 10.86 -10.24
N HIS A 283 7.17 10.29 -11.45
CA HIS A 283 5.91 9.91 -12.07
C HIS A 283 5.70 8.39 -12.04
N SER A 284 4.65 8.02 -11.32
CA SER A 284 3.88 6.75 -11.36
C SER A 284 2.45 7.04 -10.84
N THR A 285 2.38 7.72 -9.67
CA THR A 285 1.40 8.76 -9.33
C THR A 285 2.24 10.02 -9.08
N PRO A 286 1.94 11.21 -9.63
CA PRO A 286 2.84 12.36 -9.55
C PRO A 286 3.16 12.72 -8.10
N THR A 287 4.43 12.58 -7.72
CA THR A 287 4.92 12.84 -6.37
C THR A 287 6.05 13.87 -6.43
N LEU A 288 5.92 14.96 -5.69
CA LEU A 288 6.97 15.97 -5.55
C LEU A 288 8.05 15.41 -4.61
N ILE A 289 9.26 15.18 -5.12
CA ILE A 289 10.36 14.57 -4.36
C ILE A 289 11.40 15.60 -3.92
N SER A 290 11.39 16.79 -4.53
CA SER A 290 12.14 17.95 -4.06
C SER A 290 11.35 19.22 -4.36
N GLY A 291 11.10 20.01 -3.32
CA GLY A 291 10.55 21.35 -3.46
C GLY A 291 11.53 22.29 -4.17
N TRP A 292 11.21 23.59 -4.24
CA TRP A 292 12.08 24.57 -4.91
C TRP A 292 13.52 24.49 -4.38
N THR A 293 14.42 24.05 -5.24
CA THR A 293 15.85 23.93 -4.97
C THR A 293 16.63 24.67 -6.04
N LYS A 294 17.64 25.43 -5.62
CA LYS A 294 18.47 26.21 -6.54
C LYS A 294 19.53 25.31 -7.16
N VAL A 295 19.63 25.28 -8.48
CA VAL A 295 20.66 24.52 -9.21
C VAL A 295 22.03 25.13 -8.89
N ALA A 296 22.95 24.30 -8.41
CA ALA A 296 24.31 24.71 -8.07
C ALA A 296 25.32 23.75 -8.72
N GLY A 297 26.25 24.29 -9.51
CA GLY A 297 27.28 23.51 -10.20
C GLY A 297 26.70 22.55 -11.24
N GLY A 298 25.57 22.91 -11.85
CA GLY A 298 24.83 22.14 -12.84
C GLY A 298 24.10 20.94 -12.25
N THR A 299 23.85 20.92 -10.93
CA THR A 299 23.23 19.80 -10.24
C THR A 299 22.19 20.21 -9.21
N VAL A 300 21.27 19.28 -8.91
CA VAL A 300 20.30 19.36 -7.82
C VAL A 300 20.24 18.02 -7.08
N THR A 301 20.03 18.06 -5.76
CA THR A 301 19.84 16.85 -4.95
C THR A 301 18.37 16.71 -4.55
N ALA A 302 17.84 15.49 -4.63
CA ALA A 302 16.50 15.14 -4.18
C ALA A 302 16.53 13.81 -3.40
N THR A 303 15.54 13.54 -2.55
CA THR A 303 15.44 12.27 -1.82
C THR A 303 14.22 11.50 -2.31
N VAL A 304 14.38 10.24 -2.66
CA VAL A 304 13.24 9.39 -3.10
C VAL A 304 12.37 9.05 -1.88
N PRO A 305 11.06 9.40 -1.84
CA PRO A 305 10.21 9.11 -0.69
C PRO A 305 10.00 7.63 -0.42
N ALA A 306 9.82 7.26 0.85
CA ALA A 306 9.54 5.89 1.31
C ALA A 306 8.28 5.24 0.70
N SER A 307 7.34 6.06 0.24
CA SER A 307 6.08 5.63 -0.37
C SER A 307 6.18 5.27 -1.86
N VAL A 308 7.34 5.51 -2.50
CA VAL A 308 7.55 5.21 -3.92
C VAL A 308 7.79 3.70 -4.09
N PRO A 309 6.97 2.98 -4.88
CA PRO A 309 7.21 1.57 -5.18
C PRO A 309 8.54 1.35 -5.91
N ALA A 310 9.15 0.18 -5.78
CA ALA A 310 10.27 -0.21 -6.65
C ALA A 310 9.76 -0.45 -8.07
N GLY A 311 10.54 -0.08 -9.08
CA GLY A 311 10.15 -0.24 -10.48
C GLY A 311 10.64 0.86 -11.40
N THR A 312 10.09 0.91 -12.61
CA THR A 312 10.38 1.95 -13.60
C THR A 312 9.49 3.17 -13.37
N HIS A 313 10.12 4.35 -13.29
CA HIS A 313 9.45 5.64 -13.08
C HIS A 313 9.98 6.66 -14.09
N THR A 314 9.24 7.76 -14.24
CA THR A 314 9.72 8.92 -15.01
C THR A 314 10.07 10.06 -14.06
N LEU A 315 11.34 10.48 -14.06
CA LEU A 315 11.84 11.62 -13.30
C LEU A 315 11.70 12.88 -14.17
N VAL A 316 11.11 13.94 -13.64
CA VAL A 316 10.86 15.19 -14.35
C VAL A 316 11.40 16.36 -13.53
N VAL A 317 12.15 17.26 -14.16
CA VAL A 317 12.61 18.52 -13.54
C VAL A 317 11.87 19.69 -14.18
N GLN A 318 11.25 20.55 -13.36
CA GLN A 318 10.49 21.71 -13.81
C GLN A 318 11.01 22.99 -13.17
N ASN A 319 10.98 24.10 -13.91
CA ASN A 319 11.09 25.45 -13.35
C ASN A 319 9.75 26.19 -13.50
N SER A 320 9.72 27.49 -13.18
CA SER A 320 8.50 28.32 -13.30
C SER A 320 7.99 28.49 -14.74
N SER A 321 8.81 28.16 -15.74
CA SER A 321 8.47 28.30 -17.17
C SER A 321 8.04 26.99 -17.83
N GLY A 322 8.28 25.83 -17.19
CA GLY A 322 7.87 24.52 -17.71
C GLY A 322 8.86 23.40 -17.40
N VAL A 323 8.74 22.31 -18.14
CA VAL A 323 9.65 21.14 -18.05
C VAL A 323 11.01 21.50 -18.63
N ILE A 324 12.07 21.27 -17.85
CA ILE A 324 13.46 21.44 -18.28
C ILE A 324 13.98 20.16 -18.93
N GLY A 325 13.62 19.02 -18.37
CA GLY A 325 14.06 17.72 -18.86
C GLY A 325 13.43 16.57 -18.09
N TRP A 326 13.45 15.40 -18.70
CA TRP A 326 12.98 14.18 -18.07
C TRP A 326 13.85 12.98 -18.41
N ALA A 327 13.83 11.97 -17.55
CA ALA A 327 14.55 10.72 -17.76
C ALA A 327 13.77 9.54 -17.18
N THR A 328 13.80 8.40 -17.86
CA THR A 328 13.35 7.13 -17.27
C THR A 328 14.37 6.64 -16.24
N VAL A 329 13.89 6.33 -15.05
CA VAL A 329 14.71 5.84 -13.94
C VAL A 329 14.14 4.53 -13.40
N THR A 330 15.02 3.68 -12.88
CA THR A 330 14.60 2.49 -12.13
C THR A 330 14.89 2.73 -10.65
N VAL A 331 13.86 2.69 -9.83
CA VAL A 331 13.98 2.74 -8.37
C VAL A 331 14.15 1.31 -7.86
N GLU A 332 15.31 1.02 -7.29
CA GLU A 332 15.54 -0.21 -6.54
C GLU A 332 14.88 -0.07 -5.16
N GLY A 333 14.31 -1.16 -4.64
CA GLY A 333 13.98 -1.17 -3.22
C GLY A 333 15.25 -1.23 -2.36
N ALA A 334 15.08 -0.98 -1.07
CA ALA A 334 16.19 -0.83 -0.12
C ALA A 334 17.17 -2.04 -0.18
N ALA A 335 18.46 -1.76 0.07
CA ALA A 335 19.54 -2.73 -0.06
C ALA A 335 19.23 -4.09 0.61
N GLY A 336 19.15 -5.15 -0.20
CA GLY A 336 18.76 -6.50 0.22
C GLY A 336 17.67 -7.15 -0.66
N GLN A 337 17.09 -6.42 -1.61
CA GLN A 337 16.09 -6.94 -2.54
C GLN A 337 16.74 -7.49 -3.81
N ALA A 338 16.51 -8.78 -4.13
CA ALA A 338 16.85 -9.33 -5.43
C ALA A 338 15.84 -8.84 -6.48
N VAL A 339 16.32 -8.26 -7.57
CA VAL A 339 15.50 -7.94 -8.75
C VAL A 339 15.20 -9.24 -9.48
N ILE A 340 13.94 -9.67 -9.53
CA ILE A 340 13.52 -10.75 -10.43
C ILE A 340 13.17 -10.10 -11.77
N SER A 341 14.07 -10.27 -12.74
CA SER A 341 13.80 -9.99 -14.14
C SER A 341 12.83 -11.04 -14.68
N ASP A 342 11.78 -10.55 -15.34
CA ASP A 342 10.82 -11.25 -16.20
C ASP A 342 10.13 -12.53 -15.68
N GLY A 343 8.83 -12.36 -15.42
CA GLY A 343 7.84 -13.40 -15.70
C GLY A 343 7.46 -14.26 -14.50
N VAL A 344 6.56 -13.74 -13.67
CA VAL A 344 5.33 -14.39 -13.18
C VAL A 344 4.71 -13.42 -12.18
N MET A 345 3.60 -12.80 -12.59
CA MET A 345 2.77 -11.98 -11.70
C MET A 345 2.21 -12.84 -10.57
N ALA A 346 2.17 -12.29 -9.36
CA ALA A 346 1.34 -12.83 -8.30
C ALA A 346 -0.13 -12.72 -8.73
N GLN A 347 -0.76 -13.88 -8.98
CA GLN A 347 -2.18 -13.97 -9.26
C GLN A 347 -2.91 -13.98 -7.91
N THR A 348 -3.33 -12.81 -7.43
CA THR A 348 -4.35 -12.73 -6.38
C THR A 348 -5.71 -12.91 -7.05
N GLY A 349 -6.58 -13.71 -6.44
CA GLY A 349 -7.80 -14.26 -7.04
C GLY A 349 -8.62 -13.30 -7.91
N ALA A 350 -9.10 -13.88 -9.01
CA ALA A 350 -10.17 -13.41 -9.89
C ALA A 350 -9.98 -12.01 -10.50
N ASP A 351 -9.21 -11.94 -11.59
CA ASP A 351 -9.57 -11.17 -12.78
C ASP A 351 -8.80 -11.66 -14.01
N GLY A 352 -9.53 -11.91 -15.10
CA GLY A 352 -8.97 -12.09 -16.44
C GLY A 352 -8.80 -13.52 -16.92
N LEU A 353 -9.81 -14.05 -17.63
CA LEU A 353 -9.59 -15.02 -18.70
C LEU A 353 -8.78 -14.32 -19.82
N PRO A 354 -7.61 -14.81 -20.24
CA PRO A 354 -7.04 -14.46 -21.53
C PRO A 354 -7.29 -15.64 -22.48
N LEU A 355 -8.36 -15.53 -23.26
CA LEU A 355 -8.41 -16.19 -24.56
C LEU A 355 -7.32 -15.56 -25.43
N GLY A 356 -6.16 -16.21 -25.54
CA GLY A 356 -5.12 -15.74 -26.45
C GLY A 356 -3.72 -16.30 -26.23
N ILE A 357 -3.41 -17.36 -26.98
CA ILE A 357 -2.07 -17.73 -27.47
C ILE A 357 -1.06 -18.25 -26.43
N ALA A 358 -1.15 -19.56 -26.17
CA ALA A 358 0.03 -20.43 -26.11
C ALA A 358 -0.33 -21.79 -26.73
N GLY A 359 -0.62 -21.76 -28.03
CA GLY A 359 -0.57 -22.95 -28.87
C GLY A 359 0.90 -23.29 -29.15
N ALA A 360 1.45 -24.24 -28.40
CA ALA A 360 2.53 -25.14 -28.80
C ALA A 360 2.84 -26.05 -27.60
N LEU A 361 2.93 -27.36 -27.85
CA LEU A 361 3.37 -28.44 -26.92
C LEU A 361 2.29 -29.28 -26.21
N ALA A 362 1.18 -29.61 -26.88
CA ALA A 362 0.39 -30.79 -26.50
C ALA A 362 -0.27 -31.52 -27.69
N LEU A 363 0.44 -31.66 -28.82
CA LEU A 363 -0.06 -32.41 -29.99
C LEU A 363 1.01 -33.29 -30.67
N VAL A 364 1.82 -34.00 -29.87
CA VAL A 364 2.73 -35.04 -30.39
C VAL A 364 2.66 -36.38 -29.61
N ALA A 365 1.87 -36.49 -28.53
CA ALA A 365 1.81 -37.72 -27.72
C ALA A 365 0.54 -38.59 -27.90
N ILE A 366 -0.32 -38.34 -28.90
CA ILE A 366 -1.43 -39.25 -29.27
C ILE A 366 -1.51 -39.36 -30.81
N LEU A 367 -0.42 -39.74 -31.47
CA LEU A 367 -0.43 -40.23 -32.87
C LEU A 367 0.56 -41.38 -33.11
N VAL A 368 0.78 -42.24 -32.10
CA VAL A 368 1.46 -43.56 -32.28
C VAL A 368 0.64 -44.73 -31.67
N GLY A 369 -0.55 -44.48 -31.13
CA GLY A 369 -1.40 -45.50 -30.50
C GLY A 369 -2.56 -46.05 -31.33
N ALA A 370 -2.62 -45.80 -32.64
CA ALA A 370 -3.72 -46.29 -33.50
C ALA A 370 -3.20 -46.68 -34.90
N GLY A 371 -2.38 -47.71 -34.95
CA GLY A 371 -2.05 -48.43 -36.18
C GLY A 371 -1.79 -49.89 -35.81
N ILE A 372 -2.47 -50.80 -36.50
CA ILE A 372 -2.59 -52.26 -36.25
C ILE A 372 -3.82 -52.53 -35.34
N LEU A 373 -4.99 -52.96 -35.82
CA LEU A 373 -5.23 -54.11 -36.70
C LEU A 373 -6.66 -54.01 -37.31
N VAL A 374 -6.75 -53.97 -38.65
CA VAL A 374 -7.99 -54.16 -39.41
C VAL A 374 -8.05 -55.60 -39.93
N ARG A 375 -9.27 -56.17 -39.93
CA ARG A 375 -9.76 -57.40 -40.60
C ARG A 375 -9.45 -58.72 -39.87
N ARG A 376 -10.37 -59.70 -39.75
CA ARG A 376 -11.42 -60.09 -40.71
C ARG A 376 -12.39 -61.14 -40.10
N ARG A 377 -13.65 -61.03 -40.50
CA ARG A 377 -14.59 -62.09 -40.99
C ARG A 377 -15.40 -62.98 -40.03
N ILE A 378 -16.70 -62.94 -40.37
CA ILE A 378 -17.85 -63.84 -40.14
C ILE A 378 -18.55 -63.67 -38.80
#